data_AF-A0A2E6SA44-F1
#
_entry.id   AF-A0A2E6SA44-F1
#
_cell.length_a   1.000
_cell.length_b   1.000
_cell.length_c   1.000
_cell.angle_alpha   90.00
_cell.angle_beta   90.00
_cell.angle_gamma   90.00
#
_symmetry.space_group_name_H-M   'P 1'
#
loop_
_entity.id
_entity.type
_entity.pdbx_description
1 polymer ?
#
loop_
_entity_poly.entity_id
_entity_poly.type
_entity_poly.pdbx_seq_one_letter_code
_entity_poly.pdbx_strand_id
1 'polypeptide(L)'
;MGKTTDIHCVGATLYYLPVETRMPLKFGAETVTAVTCARVCVTVKGMDGRIARGWGETPLSVTWVWPGVLSYEERDGAMRAFCEILAASWGDFGARGHALELGHDFIEGELPALLAGFNQTREGEDMPWLAALVCCSLFDLAVHDAYGNLHGESVYRMYGPEHLNRDLSAFLEPASESDFSFSNRYPDGFLVRKPPSTLPAWHLVGGLDPVGRDELTGTEPDDGYPVELSAWIKRDGLRCLKIKLRGNDEEWDYERIVKIGELALRGGVSSLTADFNCTVTDPAYVNDILDRLSLDHPRIYALLLYVEQPFPYDLEQNRIDVHSVSARKPLFLDESAHDWKLVRLGRELGWNGVALKTCKTQTGALLSCCWAKAHGMSLMVQDLTNPMLAQVPHVLLAAHVGTIMGVETNAMQFYPEASAPEARVHPGLYRRQGGVLDLGSLSGSGFGYRLPEVDRVMPPPVLSVGE
;
A
#
# COMPACT_ATOMS: atom_id res chain seq x y z
N MET A 1 -21.61 21.95 12.62
CA MET A 1 -20.90 23.22 12.34
C MET A 1 -19.47 22.85 12.03
N GLY A 2 -18.88 23.41 10.97
CA GLY A 2 -17.48 23.14 10.62
C GLY A 2 -16.50 23.71 11.66
N LYS A 3 -15.29 23.18 11.68
CA LYS A 3 -14.19 23.63 12.55
C LYS A 3 -13.37 24.71 11.87
N THR A 4 -12.67 25.51 12.68
CA THR A 4 -11.73 26.53 12.15
C THR A 4 -10.55 25.92 11.40
N THR A 5 -10.28 24.63 11.62
CA THR A 5 -9.23 23.86 10.95
C THR A 5 -9.70 23.25 9.63
N ASP A 6 -10.95 23.44 9.21
CA ASP A 6 -11.46 22.91 7.95
C ASP A 6 -10.75 23.54 6.74
N ILE A 7 -10.61 22.75 5.69
CA ILE A 7 -10.05 23.17 4.40
C ILE A 7 -11.04 22.87 3.27
N HIS A 8 -10.78 23.43 2.10
CA HIS A 8 -11.32 22.99 0.82
C HIS A 8 -10.21 23.00 -0.23
N CYS A 9 -10.33 22.15 -1.24
CA CYS A 9 -9.44 22.13 -2.38
C CYS A 9 -9.75 23.30 -3.32
N VAL A 10 -8.72 23.91 -3.88
CA VAL A 10 -8.85 25.06 -4.81
C VAL A 10 -7.99 24.91 -6.07
N GLY A 11 -7.19 23.84 -6.17
CA GLY A 11 -6.36 23.58 -7.34
C GLY A 11 -5.60 22.27 -7.24
N ALA A 12 -5.18 21.76 -8.39
CA ALA A 12 -4.38 20.55 -8.51
C ALA A 12 -3.42 20.65 -9.71
N THR A 13 -2.22 20.11 -9.56
CA THR A 13 -1.22 20.01 -10.63
C THR A 13 -0.68 18.60 -10.72
N LEU A 14 -0.87 17.95 -11.86
CA LEU A 14 -0.57 16.54 -12.10
C LEU A 14 0.69 16.36 -12.95
N TYR A 15 1.50 15.36 -12.59
CA TYR A 15 2.73 14.97 -13.27
C TYR A 15 2.79 13.45 -13.44
N TYR A 16 3.39 13.01 -14.55
CA TYR A 16 3.77 11.61 -14.74
C TYR A 16 5.29 11.46 -14.77
N LEU A 17 5.78 10.50 -13.99
CA LEU A 17 7.19 10.20 -13.78
C LEU A 17 7.40 8.74 -14.23
N PRO A 18 7.93 8.51 -15.44
CA PRO A 18 8.23 7.15 -15.89
C PRO A 18 9.39 6.57 -15.08
N VAL A 19 9.28 5.31 -14.70
CA VAL A 19 10.31 4.57 -13.96
C VAL A 19 10.55 3.23 -14.63
N GLU A 20 11.80 2.93 -14.96
CA GLU A 20 12.21 1.64 -15.50
C GLU A 20 12.71 0.72 -14.39
N THR A 21 12.36 -0.56 -14.46
CA THR A 21 12.88 -1.56 -13.53
C THR A 21 14.26 -2.04 -13.98
N ARG A 22 15.21 -2.19 -13.05
CA ARG A 22 16.50 -2.84 -13.33
C ARG A 22 16.37 -4.35 -13.58
N MET A 23 15.39 -4.98 -12.96
CA MET A 23 15.04 -6.39 -13.17
C MET A 23 13.52 -6.50 -13.34
N PRO A 24 13.03 -7.43 -14.18
CA PRO A 24 11.60 -7.61 -14.37
C PRO A 24 10.90 -7.99 -13.05
N LEU A 25 9.80 -7.31 -12.75
CA LEU A 25 8.98 -7.56 -11.57
C LEU A 25 7.71 -8.32 -11.97
N LYS A 26 7.47 -9.48 -11.36
CA LYS A 26 6.24 -10.26 -11.60
C LYS A 26 5.13 -9.85 -10.63
N PHE A 27 4.04 -9.32 -11.16
CA PHE A 27 2.78 -9.06 -10.44
C PHE A 27 1.69 -9.98 -10.97
N GLY A 28 1.20 -10.91 -10.15
CA GLY A 28 0.21 -11.90 -10.58
C GLY A 28 0.70 -12.69 -11.79
N ALA A 29 -0.03 -12.62 -12.90
CA ALA A 29 0.27 -13.31 -14.15
C ALA A 29 1.23 -12.54 -15.09
N GLU A 30 1.43 -11.23 -14.86
CA GLU A 30 2.16 -10.35 -15.77
C GLU A 30 3.55 -9.97 -15.24
N THR A 31 4.47 -9.72 -16.17
CA THR A 31 5.83 -9.24 -15.88
C THR A 31 5.94 -7.78 -16.28
N VAL A 32 6.43 -6.96 -15.37
CA VAL A 32 6.56 -5.50 -15.51
C VAL A 32 8.03 -5.12 -15.63
N THR A 33 8.35 -4.32 -16.64
CA THR A 33 9.70 -3.76 -16.85
C THR A 33 9.76 -2.23 -16.70
N ALA A 34 8.60 -1.57 -16.60
CA ALA A 34 8.48 -0.14 -16.36
C ALA A 34 7.12 0.17 -15.70
N VAL A 35 7.05 1.29 -14.98
CA VAL A 35 5.82 1.78 -14.35
C VAL A 35 5.71 3.29 -14.50
N THR A 36 4.49 3.79 -14.68
CA THR A 36 4.19 5.21 -14.56
C THR A 36 3.91 5.54 -13.09
N CYS A 37 4.72 6.42 -12.49
CA CYS A 37 4.37 7.05 -11.21
C CYS A 37 3.59 8.33 -11.48
N ALA A 38 2.42 8.48 -10.87
CA ALA A 38 1.65 9.71 -10.92
C ALA A 38 1.89 10.51 -9.64
N ARG A 39 2.25 11.79 -9.78
CA ARG A 39 2.45 12.74 -8.67
C ARG A 39 1.53 13.92 -8.83
N VAL A 40 0.90 14.35 -7.75
CA VAL A 40 0.06 15.55 -7.73
C VAL A 40 0.48 16.50 -6.61
N CYS A 41 0.42 17.79 -6.90
CA CYS A 41 0.38 18.86 -5.91
C CYS A 41 -1.06 19.39 -5.81
N VAL A 42 -1.69 19.29 -4.64
CA VAL A 42 -3.02 19.86 -4.38
C VAL A 42 -2.86 21.15 -3.59
N THR A 43 -3.53 22.22 -4.04
CA THR A 43 -3.65 23.48 -3.32
C THR A 43 -4.94 23.46 -2.50
N VAL A 44 -4.83 23.78 -1.20
CA VAL A 44 -5.98 23.86 -0.28
C VAL A 44 -6.04 25.23 0.37
N LYS A 45 -7.24 25.66 0.73
CA LYS A 45 -7.50 26.93 1.42
C LYS A 45 -8.25 26.69 2.72
N GLY A 46 -7.74 27.29 3.80
CA GLY A 46 -8.36 27.25 5.12
C GLY A 46 -9.53 28.22 5.25
N MET A 47 -10.30 28.03 6.33
CA MET A 47 -11.41 28.95 6.68
C MET A 47 -10.94 30.40 6.97
N ASP A 48 -9.67 30.58 7.30
CA ASP A 48 -9.01 31.88 7.52
C ASP A 48 -8.41 32.49 6.24
N GLY A 49 -8.57 31.82 5.10
CA GLY A 49 -8.05 32.26 3.80
C GLY A 49 -6.58 31.94 3.54
N ARG A 50 -5.85 31.34 4.50
CA ARG A 50 -4.48 30.84 4.25
C ARG A 50 -4.52 29.71 3.22
N ILE A 51 -3.45 29.62 2.43
CA ILE A 51 -3.27 28.62 1.40
C ILE A 51 -2.09 27.73 1.77
N ALA A 52 -2.22 26.44 1.53
CA ALA A 52 -1.13 25.48 1.60
C ALA A 52 -1.16 24.54 0.41
N ARG A 53 -0.01 23.91 0.15
CA ARG A 53 0.14 22.87 -0.85
C ARG A 53 0.52 21.57 -0.17
N GLY A 54 0.05 20.47 -0.73
CA GLY A 54 0.44 19.13 -0.32
C GLY A 54 0.67 18.23 -1.50
N TRP A 55 1.48 17.20 -1.27
CA TRP A 55 1.94 16.30 -2.32
C TRP A 55 1.56 14.86 -2.04
N GLY A 56 1.13 14.18 -3.11
CA GLY A 56 0.87 12.76 -3.11
C GLY A 56 1.39 12.12 -4.38
N GLU A 57 1.76 10.85 -4.26
CA GLU A 57 2.34 10.08 -5.34
C GLU A 57 2.02 8.60 -5.17
N THR A 58 1.79 7.90 -6.27
CA THR A 58 1.69 6.44 -6.31
C THR A 58 2.19 5.92 -7.66
N PRO A 59 2.81 4.74 -7.73
CA PRO A 59 2.85 3.98 -8.98
C PRO A 59 1.43 3.55 -9.37
N LEU A 60 1.08 3.64 -10.66
CA LEU A 60 -0.24 3.22 -11.16
C LEU A 60 -0.38 1.69 -11.22
N SER A 61 0.74 0.95 -11.34
CA SER A 61 0.84 -0.52 -11.23
C SER A 61 -0.31 -1.28 -11.90
N VAL A 62 -0.51 -0.97 -13.18
CA VAL A 62 -1.61 -1.41 -14.05
C VAL A 62 -1.88 -2.91 -13.97
N THR A 63 -0.82 -3.73 -14.00
CA THR A 63 -0.92 -5.20 -14.01
C THR A 63 -1.51 -5.79 -12.73
N TRP A 64 -1.38 -5.07 -11.61
CA TRP A 64 -1.95 -5.50 -10.33
C TRP A 64 -3.38 -5.00 -10.14
N VAL A 65 -3.67 -3.74 -10.52
CA VAL A 65 -4.99 -3.12 -10.29
C VAL A 65 -6.04 -3.48 -11.33
N TRP A 66 -5.59 -3.84 -12.54
CA TRP A 66 -6.45 -4.13 -13.68
C TRP A 66 -5.89 -5.30 -14.50
N PRO A 67 -5.83 -6.52 -13.92
CA PRO A 67 -5.51 -7.71 -14.69
C PRO A 67 -6.61 -7.92 -15.76
N GLY A 68 -6.21 -8.18 -17.01
CA GLY A 68 -7.17 -8.28 -18.12
C GLY A 68 -6.50 -8.62 -19.44
N VAL A 69 -7.30 -8.69 -20.51
CA VAL A 69 -6.81 -9.04 -21.86
C VAL A 69 -6.35 -7.83 -22.67
N LEU A 70 -6.73 -6.62 -22.24
CA LEU A 70 -6.28 -5.37 -22.84
C LEU A 70 -4.76 -5.24 -22.73
N SER A 71 -4.15 -4.55 -23.69
CA SER A 71 -2.72 -4.27 -23.64
C SER A 71 -2.35 -3.44 -22.40
N TYR A 72 -1.09 -3.50 -21.99
CA TYR A 72 -0.60 -2.68 -20.89
C TYR A 72 -0.78 -1.19 -21.22
N GLU A 73 -0.46 -0.79 -22.45
CA GLU A 73 -0.50 0.59 -22.93
C GLU A 73 -1.93 1.17 -22.93
N GLU A 74 -2.92 0.37 -23.33
CA GLU A 74 -4.34 0.78 -23.30
C GLU A 74 -4.82 1.01 -21.86
N ARG A 75 -4.48 0.10 -20.94
CA ARG A 75 -4.86 0.21 -19.52
C ARG A 75 -4.10 1.35 -18.81
N ASP A 76 -2.81 1.50 -19.05
CA ASP A 76 -1.99 2.62 -18.52
C ASP A 76 -2.48 3.97 -19.07
N GLY A 77 -2.80 4.05 -20.37
CA GLY A 77 -3.43 5.22 -20.99
C GLY A 77 -4.76 5.59 -20.33
N ALA A 78 -5.60 4.59 -20.05
CA ALA A 78 -6.88 4.77 -19.38
C ALA A 78 -6.73 5.33 -17.95
N MET A 79 -5.85 4.74 -17.15
CA MET A 79 -5.61 5.19 -15.78
C MET A 79 -5.07 6.62 -15.72
N ARG A 80 -4.17 6.98 -16.66
CA ARG A 80 -3.67 8.36 -16.79
C ARG A 80 -4.79 9.34 -17.18
N ALA A 81 -5.60 9.00 -18.18
CA ALA A 81 -6.75 9.82 -18.55
C ALA A 81 -7.72 10.01 -17.36
N PHE A 82 -7.92 8.98 -16.54
CA PHE A 82 -8.73 9.09 -15.34
C PHE A 82 -8.09 9.96 -14.26
N CYS A 83 -6.77 9.91 -14.06
CA CYS A 83 -6.08 10.83 -13.15
C CYS A 83 -6.26 12.31 -13.57
N GLU A 84 -6.33 12.60 -14.87
CA GLU A 84 -6.61 13.96 -15.38
C GLU A 84 -8.03 14.42 -15.04
N ILE A 85 -9.02 13.53 -15.16
CA ILE A 85 -10.40 13.79 -14.70
C ILE A 85 -10.40 14.08 -13.20
N LEU A 86 -9.72 13.25 -12.41
CA LEU A 86 -9.64 13.41 -10.96
C LEU A 86 -8.96 14.71 -10.56
N ALA A 87 -7.95 15.17 -11.30
CA ALA A 87 -7.32 16.47 -11.02
C ALA A 87 -8.32 17.62 -11.15
N ALA A 88 -9.14 17.64 -12.21
CA ALA A 88 -10.21 18.62 -12.36
C ALA A 88 -11.24 18.50 -11.23
N SER A 89 -11.72 17.29 -10.95
CA SER A 89 -12.74 17.05 -9.92
C SER A 89 -12.27 17.43 -8.51
N TRP A 90 -11.02 17.13 -8.13
CA TRP A 90 -10.46 17.54 -6.85
C TRP A 90 -10.22 19.04 -6.77
N GLY A 91 -9.83 19.70 -7.87
CA GLY A 91 -9.65 21.15 -7.94
C GLY A 91 -10.95 21.92 -7.69
N ASP A 92 -12.09 21.36 -8.12
CA ASP A 92 -13.42 21.95 -8.01
C ASP A 92 -14.30 21.30 -6.92
N PHE A 93 -13.72 20.45 -6.06
CA PHE A 93 -14.48 19.75 -5.01
C PHE A 93 -14.94 20.74 -3.93
N GLY A 94 -16.20 21.15 -4.00
CA GLY A 94 -16.78 22.21 -3.17
C GLY A 94 -17.00 21.86 -1.69
N ALA A 95 -16.65 20.65 -1.25
CA ALA A 95 -16.78 20.23 0.14
C ALA A 95 -15.75 20.93 1.05
N ARG A 96 -16.07 20.98 2.35
CA ARG A 96 -15.22 21.55 3.40
C ARG A 96 -15.14 20.59 4.57
N GLY A 97 -13.94 20.39 5.12
CA GLY A 97 -13.74 19.55 6.29
C GLY A 97 -12.29 19.23 6.59
N HIS A 98 -12.09 18.25 7.46
CA HIS A 98 -10.81 17.62 7.70
C HIS A 98 -10.38 16.77 6.49
N ALA A 99 -9.08 16.54 6.27
CA ALA A 99 -8.59 15.75 5.13
C ALA A 99 -9.25 14.36 4.98
N LEU A 100 -9.39 13.61 6.08
CA LEU A 100 -10.07 12.31 6.11
C LEU A 100 -11.55 12.42 5.71
N GLU A 101 -12.21 13.52 6.09
CA GLU A 101 -13.61 13.77 5.80
C GLU A 101 -13.81 14.04 4.31
N LEU A 102 -12.95 14.88 3.74
CA LEU A 102 -12.94 15.18 2.30
C LEU A 102 -12.60 13.93 1.48
N GLY A 103 -11.59 13.16 1.90
CA GLY A 103 -11.24 11.88 1.29
C GLY A 103 -12.42 10.93 1.28
N HIS A 104 -13.10 10.75 2.42
CA HIS A 104 -14.25 9.86 2.51
C HIS A 104 -15.41 10.32 1.63
N ASP A 105 -15.78 11.60 1.70
CA ASP A 105 -16.90 12.14 0.93
C ASP A 105 -16.63 12.07 -0.58
N PHE A 106 -15.38 12.28 -1.01
CA PHE A 106 -15.00 12.13 -2.42
C PHE A 106 -15.03 10.66 -2.86
N ILE A 107 -14.45 9.75 -2.06
CA ILE A 107 -14.35 8.33 -2.40
C ILE A 107 -15.72 7.64 -2.44
N GLU A 108 -16.60 7.89 -1.47
CA GLU A 108 -17.94 7.27 -1.43
C GLU A 108 -18.98 8.05 -2.24
N GLY A 109 -18.75 9.34 -2.51
CA GLY A 109 -19.68 10.23 -3.21
C GLY A 109 -19.37 10.43 -4.69
N GLU A 110 -18.29 11.16 -5.00
CA GLU A 110 -17.96 11.61 -6.36
C GLU A 110 -17.31 10.51 -7.21
N LEU A 111 -16.35 9.77 -6.65
CA LEU A 111 -15.52 8.80 -7.37
C LEU A 111 -16.33 7.71 -8.09
N PRO A 112 -17.40 7.11 -7.53
CA PRO A 112 -18.20 6.11 -8.23
C PRO A 112 -18.88 6.67 -9.48
N ALA A 113 -19.39 7.91 -9.43
CA ALA A 113 -20.02 8.55 -10.56
C ALA A 113 -19.00 8.91 -11.65
N LEU A 114 -17.82 9.40 -11.26
CA LEU A 114 -16.73 9.66 -12.18
C LEU A 114 -16.26 8.39 -12.89
N LEU A 115 -16.09 7.29 -12.15
CA LEU A 115 -15.71 6.00 -12.73
C LEU A 115 -16.78 5.48 -13.70
N ALA A 116 -18.05 5.50 -13.29
CA ALA A 116 -19.15 5.03 -14.13
C ALA A 116 -19.26 5.87 -15.42
N GLY A 117 -19.14 7.20 -15.31
CA GLY A 117 -19.12 8.10 -16.47
C GLY A 117 -17.92 7.86 -17.38
N PHE A 118 -16.73 7.64 -16.81
CA PHE A 118 -15.53 7.31 -17.57
C PHE A 118 -15.72 6.00 -18.34
N ASN A 119 -16.16 4.92 -17.68
CA ASN A 119 -16.38 3.62 -18.31
C ASN A 119 -17.44 3.66 -19.42
N GLN A 120 -18.49 4.49 -19.30
CA GLN A 120 -19.48 4.68 -20.38
C GLN A 120 -18.89 5.26 -21.68
N THR A 121 -17.76 5.98 -21.59
CA THR A 121 -17.08 6.54 -22.76
C THR A 121 -16.01 5.62 -23.35
N ARG A 122 -15.74 4.48 -22.71
CA ARG A 122 -14.69 3.55 -23.13
C ARG A 122 -15.24 2.51 -24.09
N GLU A 123 -14.41 2.17 -25.05
CA GLU A 123 -14.56 0.94 -25.83
C GLU A 123 -13.73 -0.16 -25.14
N GLY A 124 -14.31 -1.34 -24.92
CA GLY A 124 -13.61 -2.48 -24.32
C GLY A 124 -13.97 -2.72 -22.85
N GLU A 125 -13.02 -3.28 -22.09
CA GLU A 125 -13.22 -3.60 -20.67
C GLU A 125 -13.33 -2.33 -19.82
N ASP A 126 -14.22 -2.39 -18.83
CA ASP A 126 -14.39 -1.36 -17.81
C ASP A 126 -13.14 -1.27 -16.92
N MET A 127 -12.76 -0.04 -16.57
CA MET A 127 -11.73 0.15 -15.56
C MET A 127 -12.27 -0.31 -14.19
N PRO A 128 -11.56 -1.21 -13.48
CA PRO A 128 -11.99 -1.70 -12.18
C PRO A 128 -11.99 -0.62 -11.10
N TRP A 129 -12.81 -0.82 -10.06
CA TRP A 129 -12.84 0.03 -8.87
C TRP A 129 -11.47 0.19 -8.20
N LEU A 130 -10.70 -0.90 -8.12
CA LEU A 130 -9.35 -0.87 -7.54
C LEU A 130 -8.41 0.07 -8.32
N ALA A 131 -8.48 0.09 -9.65
CA ALA A 131 -7.72 1.03 -10.47
C ALA A 131 -8.17 2.48 -10.23
N ALA A 132 -9.47 2.74 -10.07
CA ALA A 132 -9.98 4.06 -9.73
C ALA A 132 -9.49 4.55 -8.35
N LEU A 133 -9.45 3.65 -7.36
CA LEU A 133 -8.87 3.93 -6.04
C LEU A 133 -7.39 4.28 -6.12
N VAL A 134 -6.60 3.52 -6.90
CA VAL A 134 -5.18 3.86 -7.12
C VAL A 134 -5.01 5.22 -7.76
N CYS A 135 -5.78 5.52 -8.81
CA CYS A 135 -5.80 6.85 -9.42
C CYS A 135 -6.27 7.96 -8.47
N CYS A 136 -7.09 7.66 -7.46
CA CYS A 136 -7.53 8.64 -6.46
C CYS A 136 -6.50 8.83 -5.33
N SER A 137 -5.71 7.80 -5.03
CA SER A 137 -4.83 7.77 -3.85
C SER A 137 -3.81 8.91 -3.78
N LEU A 138 -3.21 9.33 -4.90
CA LEU A 138 -2.29 10.47 -4.91
C LEU A 138 -2.97 11.79 -4.53
N PHE A 139 -4.24 11.97 -4.87
CA PHE A 139 -4.98 13.18 -4.50
C PHE A 139 -5.37 13.16 -3.03
N ASP A 140 -5.88 12.03 -2.54
CA ASP A 140 -6.18 11.81 -1.12
C ASP A 140 -4.92 12.05 -0.26
N LEU A 141 -3.78 11.48 -0.64
CA LEU A 141 -2.48 11.72 -0.01
C LEU A 141 -2.09 13.21 -0.03
N ALA A 142 -2.22 13.87 -1.18
CA ALA A 142 -1.88 15.29 -1.30
C ALA A 142 -2.76 16.18 -0.40
N VAL A 143 -4.06 15.85 -0.26
CA VAL A 143 -4.98 16.58 0.63
C VAL A 143 -4.59 16.37 2.10
N HIS A 144 -4.23 15.14 2.49
CA HIS A 144 -3.70 14.85 3.82
C HIS A 144 -2.42 15.64 4.13
N ASP A 145 -1.47 15.67 3.20
CA ASP A 145 -0.23 16.44 3.34
C ASP A 145 -0.52 17.94 3.44
N ALA A 146 -1.38 18.46 2.55
CA ALA A 146 -1.75 19.87 2.49
C ALA A 146 -2.42 20.34 3.79
N TYR A 147 -3.26 19.50 4.39
CA TYR A 147 -3.90 19.76 5.66
C TYR A 147 -2.88 19.95 6.79
N GLY A 148 -1.95 19.02 6.91
CA GLY A 148 -0.86 19.15 7.90
C GLY A 148 -0.01 20.39 7.65
N ASN A 149 0.33 20.67 6.39
CA ASN A 149 1.11 21.85 6.01
C ASN A 149 0.40 23.17 6.33
N LEU A 150 -0.91 23.27 6.09
CA LEU A 150 -1.69 24.47 6.41
C LEU A 150 -1.65 24.78 7.90
N HIS A 151 -1.70 23.73 8.73
CA HIS A 151 -1.77 23.87 10.18
C HIS A 151 -0.41 23.77 10.88
N GLY A 152 0.67 23.57 10.11
CA GLY A 152 2.04 23.51 10.63
C GLY A 152 2.31 22.28 11.51
N GLU A 153 1.56 21.20 11.33
CA GLU A 153 1.65 19.99 12.15
C GLU A 153 1.73 18.72 11.30
N SER A 154 2.24 17.64 11.90
CA SER A 154 2.19 16.33 11.26
C SER A 154 0.74 15.88 11.12
N VAL A 155 0.34 15.41 9.93
CA VAL A 155 -1.04 14.97 9.67
C VAL A 155 -1.49 13.87 10.64
N TYR A 156 -0.57 13.01 11.10
CA TYR A 156 -0.88 11.93 12.05
C TYR A 156 -1.25 12.42 13.46
N ARG A 157 -0.98 13.69 13.79
CA ARG A 157 -1.43 14.32 15.05
C ARG A 157 -2.81 14.97 14.91
N MET A 158 -3.37 14.97 13.71
CA MET A 158 -4.59 15.70 13.39
C MET A 158 -5.80 14.78 13.22
N TYR A 159 -5.66 13.48 13.42
CA TYR A 159 -6.77 12.52 13.32
C TYR A 159 -7.63 12.40 14.60
N GLY A 160 -7.77 13.48 15.37
CA GLY A 160 -8.47 13.51 16.66
C GLY A 160 -9.70 14.44 16.69
N PRO A 161 -10.48 14.42 17.79
CA PRO A 161 -11.70 15.21 17.97
C PRO A 161 -11.52 16.72 17.82
N GLU A 162 -10.30 17.20 18.02
CA GLU A 162 -9.92 18.61 17.94
C GLU A 162 -10.03 19.11 16.50
N HIS A 163 -9.82 18.23 15.52
CA HIS A 163 -9.73 18.56 14.10
C HIS A 163 -10.85 17.93 13.25
N LEU A 164 -11.33 16.72 13.57
CA LEU A 164 -12.44 16.08 12.85
C LEU A 164 -13.81 16.60 13.31
N ASN A 165 -14.68 16.94 12.36
CA ASN A 165 -16.06 17.35 12.60
C ASN A 165 -16.98 16.17 12.93
N ARG A 166 -16.64 14.98 12.43
CA ARG A 166 -17.38 13.73 12.55
C ARG A 166 -16.57 12.69 13.31
N ASP A 167 -17.22 11.96 14.21
CA ASP A 167 -16.62 10.78 14.83
C ASP A 167 -16.65 9.58 13.86
N LEU A 168 -16.05 8.47 14.26
CA LEU A 168 -15.98 7.25 13.44
C LEU A 168 -17.35 6.64 13.11
N SER A 169 -18.40 6.92 13.88
CA SER A 169 -19.74 6.38 13.60
C SER A 169 -20.40 7.01 12.36
N ALA A 170 -19.84 8.11 11.84
CA ALA A 170 -20.25 8.67 10.55
C ALA A 170 -19.70 7.88 9.35
N PHE A 171 -18.69 7.02 9.55
CA PHE A 171 -17.98 6.33 8.47
C PHE A 171 -18.06 4.80 8.57
N LEU A 172 -18.21 4.28 9.79
CA LEU A 172 -18.04 2.86 10.12
C LEU A 172 -19.26 2.31 10.86
N GLU A 173 -19.59 1.06 10.54
CA GLU A 173 -20.53 0.24 11.31
C GLU A 173 -19.79 -0.90 12.02
N PRO A 174 -20.10 -1.21 13.29
CA PRO A 174 -19.54 -2.38 13.95
C PRO A 174 -20.01 -3.68 13.29
N ALA A 175 -19.27 -4.78 13.50
CA ALA A 175 -19.76 -6.11 13.16
C ALA A 175 -21.03 -6.42 13.95
N SER A 176 -21.98 -7.16 13.36
CA SER A 176 -23.31 -7.39 13.91
C SER A 176 -23.34 -8.04 15.30
N GLU A 177 -22.30 -8.81 15.61
CA GLU A 177 -22.10 -9.55 16.85
C GLU A 177 -21.17 -8.84 17.85
N SER A 178 -20.73 -7.61 17.54
CA SER A 178 -19.83 -6.82 18.36
C SER A 178 -20.60 -5.80 19.21
N ASP A 179 -20.29 -5.72 20.51
CA ASP A 179 -20.79 -4.67 21.40
C ASP A 179 -20.03 -3.33 21.25
N PHE A 180 -19.08 -3.24 20.31
CA PHE A 180 -18.27 -2.05 20.09
C PHE A 180 -19.08 -0.91 19.47
N SER A 181 -18.88 0.33 19.94
CA SER A 181 -19.47 1.53 19.36
C SER A 181 -18.39 2.50 18.87
N PHE A 182 -18.54 2.97 17.63
CA PHE A 182 -17.70 4.00 17.04
C PHE A 182 -18.12 5.43 17.45
N SER A 183 -19.21 5.59 18.21
CA SER A 183 -19.66 6.91 18.67
C SER A 183 -18.66 7.54 19.64
N ASN A 184 -18.36 8.82 19.45
CA ASN A 184 -17.31 9.57 20.14
C ASN A 184 -15.92 8.91 20.09
N ARG A 185 -15.61 8.20 18.99
CA ARG A 185 -14.29 7.64 18.69
C ARG A 185 -13.69 8.30 17.47
N TYR A 186 -12.38 8.44 17.47
CA TYR A 186 -11.63 9.10 16.41
C TYR A 186 -10.41 8.22 16.06
N PRO A 187 -9.85 8.36 14.84
CA PRO A 187 -8.75 7.49 14.42
C PRO A 187 -7.52 7.56 15.32
N ASP A 188 -7.21 8.71 15.92
CA ASP A 188 -6.10 8.87 16.88
C ASP A 188 -6.10 7.85 18.03
N GLY A 189 -7.29 7.44 18.50
CA GLY A 189 -7.46 6.41 19.53
C GLY A 189 -7.03 5.01 19.09
N PHE A 190 -6.91 4.79 17.78
CA PHE A 190 -6.46 3.54 17.18
C PHE A 190 -5.01 3.60 16.70
N LEU A 191 -4.37 4.78 16.68
CA LEU A 191 -2.99 4.95 16.26
C LEU A 191 -2.00 4.71 17.41
N VAL A 192 -0.77 4.34 17.04
CA VAL A 192 0.34 4.19 17.98
C VAL A 192 0.74 5.56 18.51
N ARG A 193 0.64 5.76 19.83
CA ARG A 193 0.96 7.04 20.49
C ARG A 193 2.41 7.48 20.34
N LYS A 194 3.33 6.51 20.28
CA LYS A 194 4.77 6.73 20.11
C LYS A 194 5.24 5.88 18.93
N PRO A 195 5.04 6.36 17.69
CA PRO A 195 5.46 5.61 16.51
C PRO A 195 6.97 5.35 16.59
N PRO A 196 7.44 4.15 16.18
CA PRO A 196 8.87 3.87 16.16
C PRO A 196 9.57 4.72 15.08
N SER A 197 10.83 5.09 15.33
CA SER A 197 11.65 5.78 14.33
C SER A 197 12.28 4.83 13.32
N THR A 198 12.23 3.51 13.56
CA THR A 198 12.74 2.47 12.66
C THR A 198 11.72 1.35 12.51
N LEU A 199 11.61 0.77 11.32
CA LEU A 199 10.72 -0.35 11.03
C LEU A 199 11.48 -1.51 10.39
N PRO A 200 11.25 -2.77 10.78
CA PRO A 200 11.69 -3.90 9.99
C PRO A 200 11.17 -3.79 8.55
N ALA A 201 12.01 -4.14 7.59
CA ALA A 201 11.68 -4.12 6.17
C ALA A 201 11.45 -5.53 5.67
N TRP A 202 10.28 -5.78 5.07
CA TRP A 202 10.02 -6.98 4.30
C TRP A 202 10.59 -6.83 2.90
N HIS A 203 11.39 -7.82 2.50
CA HIS A 203 11.94 -7.94 1.16
C HIS A 203 11.11 -8.94 0.36
N LEU A 204 10.65 -8.52 -0.82
CA LEU A 204 9.93 -9.37 -1.75
C LEU A 204 10.88 -10.39 -2.40
N VAL A 205 10.48 -11.65 -2.41
CA VAL A 205 11.09 -12.72 -3.20
C VAL A 205 10.08 -13.12 -4.27
N GLY A 206 10.04 -12.34 -5.34
CA GLY A 206 9.13 -12.47 -6.47
C GLY A 206 9.30 -13.81 -7.19
N GLY A 207 8.27 -14.27 -7.92
CA GLY A 207 8.30 -15.58 -8.58
C GLY A 207 9.38 -15.76 -9.65
N LEU A 208 10.01 -14.67 -10.11
CA LEU A 208 11.14 -14.66 -11.04
C LEU A 208 12.47 -14.28 -10.37
N ASP A 209 12.45 -13.90 -9.08
CA ASP A 209 13.66 -13.46 -8.39
C ASP A 209 14.56 -14.67 -8.10
N PRO A 210 15.84 -14.63 -8.52
CA PRO A 210 16.79 -15.68 -8.22
C PRO A 210 17.01 -15.81 -6.71
N VAL A 211 16.79 -17.00 -6.17
CA VAL A 211 17.02 -17.32 -4.75
C VAL A 211 18.51 -17.50 -4.47
N GLY A 212 19.26 -18.02 -5.44
CA GLY A 212 20.68 -18.28 -5.34
C GLY A 212 21.40 -18.16 -6.68
N ARG A 213 22.72 -18.27 -6.65
CA ARG A 213 23.58 -18.12 -7.85
C ARG A 213 23.35 -19.19 -8.91
N ASP A 214 22.84 -20.34 -8.49
CA ASP A 214 22.45 -21.46 -9.35
C ASP A 214 21.25 -21.15 -10.26
N GLU A 215 20.48 -20.10 -9.94
CA GLU A 215 19.32 -19.65 -10.73
C GLU A 215 19.66 -18.49 -11.69
N LEU A 216 20.90 -18.01 -11.68
CA LEU A 216 21.33 -16.93 -12.58
C LEU A 216 21.54 -17.44 -14.00
N THR A 217 21.12 -16.64 -14.98
CA THR A 217 21.21 -16.96 -16.42
C THR A 217 22.37 -16.26 -17.11
N GLY A 218 22.96 -15.24 -16.48
CA GLY A 218 23.98 -14.38 -17.06
C GLY A 218 23.41 -13.17 -17.82
N THR A 219 22.09 -12.98 -17.84
CA THR A 219 21.43 -11.80 -18.43
C THR A 219 21.07 -10.73 -17.39
N GLU A 220 21.43 -10.95 -16.13
CA GLU A 220 21.18 -9.99 -15.05
C GLU A 220 21.99 -8.70 -15.22
N PRO A 221 21.51 -7.56 -14.70
CA PRO A 221 22.20 -6.28 -14.82
C PRO A 221 23.51 -6.23 -14.02
N ASP A 222 24.54 -5.59 -14.59
CA ASP A 222 25.79 -5.24 -13.89
C ASP A 222 25.76 -3.76 -13.46
N ASP A 223 24.82 -3.43 -12.58
CA ASP A 223 24.55 -2.06 -12.11
C ASP A 223 24.97 -1.83 -10.63
N GLY A 224 25.69 -2.80 -10.05
CA GLY A 224 26.19 -2.72 -8.68
C GLY A 224 25.17 -3.04 -7.58
N TYR A 225 23.94 -3.44 -7.91
CA TYR A 225 22.96 -3.93 -6.94
C TYR A 225 22.88 -5.47 -6.95
N PRO A 226 22.55 -6.15 -5.83
CA PRO A 226 22.40 -7.60 -5.83
C PRO A 226 21.30 -8.05 -6.81
N VAL A 227 21.53 -9.21 -7.43
CA VAL A 227 20.61 -9.82 -8.41
C VAL A 227 19.99 -11.13 -7.90
N GLU A 228 20.37 -11.54 -6.68
CA GLU A 228 19.88 -12.75 -6.02
C GLU A 228 19.74 -12.56 -4.51
N LEU A 229 18.84 -13.33 -3.91
CA LEU A 229 18.38 -13.17 -2.53
C LEU A 229 19.51 -13.31 -1.49
N SER A 230 20.44 -14.26 -1.65
CA SER A 230 21.52 -14.46 -0.68
C SER A 230 22.46 -13.26 -0.60
N ALA A 231 22.74 -12.59 -1.72
CA ALA A 231 23.49 -11.33 -1.74
C ALA A 231 22.68 -10.18 -1.13
N TRP A 232 21.36 -10.11 -1.34
CA TRP A 232 20.51 -9.12 -0.66
C TRP A 232 20.50 -9.30 0.86
N ILE A 233 20.34 -10.53 1.36
CA ILE A 233 20.41 -10.86 2.79
C ILE A 233 21.72 -10.35 3.39
N LYS A 234 22.84 -10.56 2.69
CA LYS A 234 24.16 -10.12 3.15
C LYS A 234 24.35 -8.61 3.10
N ARG A 235 23.96 -7.96 1.99
CA ARG A 235 24.17 -6.51 1.77
C ARG A 235 23.32 -5.66 2.69
N ASP A 236 22.03 -5.95 2.75
CA ASP A 236 21.04 -5.13 3.45
C ASP A 236 20.78 -5.63 4.87
N GLY A 237 21.30 -6.81 5.23
CA GLY A 237 21.09 -7.43 6.54
C GLY A 237 19.64 -7.85 6.76
N LEU A 238 18.98 -8.37 5.72
CA LEU A 238 17.55 -8.66 5.73
C LEU A 238 17.13 -9.55 6.91
N ARG A 239 15.92 -9.29 7.43
CA ARG A 239 15.33 -10.02 8.57
C ARG A 239 13.94 -10.57 8.29
N CYS A 240 13.23 -10.01 7.30
CA CYS A 240 11.88 -10.43 6.93
C CYS A 240 11.80 -10.63 5.42
N LEU A 241 11.28 -11.77 4.96
CA LEU A 241 11.15 -12.10 3.54
C LEU A 241 9.69 -12.45 3.19
N LYS A 242 9.18 -11.91 2.10
CA LYS A 242 7.86 -12.23 1.54
C LYS A 242 8.04 -13.13 0.33
N ILE A 243 7.54 -14.36 0.43
CA ILE A 243 7.69 -15.38 -0.61
C ILE A 243 6.46 -15.34 -1.51
N LYS A 244 6.64 -14.95 -2.77
CA LYS A 244 5.61 -15.11 -3.80
C LYS A 244 5.57 -16.55 -4.30
N LEU A 245 4.38 -17.11 -4.30
CA LEU A 245 4.03 -18.48 -4.68
C LEU A 245 3.08 -18.48 -5.89
N ARG A 246 2.84 -19.66 -6.45
CA ARG A 246 1.97 -19.84 -7.63
C ARG A 246 0.52 -20.05 -7.24
N GLY A 247 0.27 -20.80 -6.17
CA GLY A 247 -1.07 -21.18 -5.68
C GLY A 247 -1.78 -22.23 -6.55
N ASN A 248 -1.10 -22.82 -7.53
CA ASN A 248 -1.66 -23.84 -8.43
C ASN A 248 -0.70 -25.01 -8.72
N ASP A 249 0.44 -25.07 -8.02
CA ASP A 249 1.49 -26.08 -8.19
C ASP A 249 2.07 -26.38 -6.81
N GLU A 250 1.43 -27.30 -6.09
CA GLU A 250 1.69 -27.56 -4.66
C GLU A 250 3.14 -27.95 -4.38
N GLU A 251 3.73 -28.83 -5.20
CA GLU A 251 5.10 -29.27 -4.98
C GLU A 251 6.09 -28.12 -5.25
N TRP A 252 5.87 -27.33 -6.30
CA TRP A 252 6.72 -26.16 -6.56
C TRP A 252 6.63 -25.13 -5.43
N ASP A 253 5.42 -24.85 -4.94
CA ASP A 253 5.21 -23.91 -3.84
C ASP A 253 5.89 -24.40 -2.56
N TYR A 254 5.72 -25.69 -2.23
CA TYR A 254 6.36 -26.33 -1.09
C TYR A 254 7.89 -26.28 -1.19
N GLU A 255 8.47 -26.73 -2.31
CA GLU A 255 9.92 -26.71 -2.55
C GLU A 255 10.50 -25.29 -2.47
N ARG A 256 9.76 -24.29 -2.99
CA ARG A 256 10.17 -22.88 -2.91
C ARG A 256 10.19 -22.36 -1.48
N ILE A 257 9.16 -22.64 -0.67
CA ILE A 257 9.14 -22.26 0.74
C ILE A 257 10.33 -22.90 1.47
N VAL A 258 10.60 -24.18 1.23
CA VAL A 258 11.73 -24.89 1.84
C VAL A 258 13.06 -24.27 1.42
N LYS A 259 13.31 -24.07 0.12
CA LYS A 259 14.57 -23.50 -0.39
C LYS A 259 14.86 -22.12 0.22
N ILE A 260 13.86 -21.24 0.22
CA ILE A 260 14.00 -19.90 0.80
C ILE A 260 14.11 -19.96 2.32
N GLY A 261 13.33 -20.83 2.98
CA GLY A 261 13.36 -21.00 4.43
C GLY A 261 14.71 -21.51 4.95
N GLU A 262 15.36 -22.43 4.24
CA GLU A 262 16.71 -22.86 4.57
C GLU A 262 17.75 -21.75 4.41
N LEU A 263 17.65 -20.98 3.32
CA LEU A 263 18.50 -19.81 3.11
C LEU A 263 18.29 -18.78 4.21
N ALA A 264 17.05 -18.52 4.59
CA ALA A 264 16.65 -17.63 5.67
C ALA A 264 17.28 -18.04 7.01
N LEU A 265 17.18 -19.33 7.37
CA LEU A 265 17.79 -19.88 8.59
C LEU A 265 19.31 -19.69 8.62
N ARG A 266 19.99 -19.92 7.48
CA ARG A 266 21.45 -19.69 7.36
C ARG A 266 21.81 -18.20 7.40
N GLY A 267 20.96 -17.36 6.83
CA GLY A 267 21.14 -15.91 6.69
C GLY A 267 20.76 -15.08 7.92
N GLY A 268 20.20 -15.70 8.97
CA GLY A 268 19.74 -14.99 10.17
C GLY A 268 18.45 -14.19 9.96
N VAL A 269 17.64 -14.58 8.99
CA VAL A 269 16.28 -14.06 8.78
C VAL A 269 15.37 -14.62 9.88
N SER A 270 14.52 -13.76 10.45
CA SER A 270 13.67 -14.07 11.60
C SER A 270 12.21 -14.27 11.25
N SER A 271 11.76 -13.85 10.06
CA SER A 271 10.35 -13.95 9.66
C SER A 271 10.18 -14.16 8.16
N LEU A 272 9.22 -15.01 7.83
CA LEU A 272 8.75 -15.28 6.47
C LEU A 272 7.25 -15.02 6.38
N THR A 273 6.77 -14.70 5.18
CA THR A 273 5.35 -14.77 4.83
C THR A 273 5.22 -15.46 3.48
N ALA A 274 4.09 -16.12 3.26
CA ALA A 274 3.76 -16.84 2.03
C ALA A 274 2.54 -16.20 1.37
N ASP A 275 2.68 -15.83 0.11
CA ASP A 275 1.68 -15.11 -0.69
C ASP A 275 1.39 -15.91 -1.96
N PHE A 276 0.17 -16.46 -2.06
CA PHE A 276 -0.20 -17.40 -3.12
C PHE A 276 -0.91 -16.76 -4.32
N ASN A 277 -0.72 -15.45 -4.55
CA ASN A 277 -1.15 -14.79 -5.79
C ASN A 277 -2.65 -14.89 -6.11
N CYS A 278 -3.55 -15.04 -5.12
CA CYS A 278 -5.00 -15.11 -5.32
C CYS A 278 -5.52 -16.26 -6.21
N THR A 279 -4.73 -17.32 -6.48
CA THR A 279 -5.12 -18.38 -7.43
C THR A 279 -5.73 -19.62 -6.78
N VAL A 280 -5.59 -19.77 -5.46
CA VAL A 280 -6.06 -20.95 -4.73
C VAL A 280 -7.59 -20.91 -4.61
N THR A 281 -8.27 -22.01 -4.91
CA THR A 281 -9.74 -22.09 -4.81
C THR A 281 -10.24 -22.99 -3.69
N ASP A 282 -9.38 -23.82 -3.11
CA ASP A 282 -9.69 -24.74 -2.02
C ASP A 282 -8.75 -24.52 -0.82
N PRO A 283 -9.27 -24.22 0.39
CA PRO A 283 -8.46 -24.12 1.61
C PRO A 283 -7.57 -25.33 1.90
N ALA A 284 -7.94 -26.54 1.45
CA ALA A 284 -7.12 -27.74 1.60
C ALA A 284 -5.71 -27.56 1.05
N TYR A 285 -5.55 -26.87 -0.09
CA TYR A 285 -4.26 -26.60 -0.71
C TYR A 285 -3.27 -25.91 0.24
N VAL A 286 -3.73 -24.86 0.94
CA VAL A 286 -2.88 -24.12 1.89
C VAL A 286 -2.68 -24.95 3.16
N ASN A 287 -3.72 -25.63 3.63
CA ASN A 287 -3.66 -26.46 4.83
C ASN A 287 -2.63 -27.58 4.71
N ASP A 288 -2.60 -28.29 3.58
CA ASP A 288 -1.71 -29.43 3.34
C ASP A 288 -0.25 -28.98 3.28
N ILE A 289 0.05 -27.84 2.63
CA ILE A 289 1.40 -27.23 2.63
C ILE A 289 1.82 -26.86 4.05
N LEU A 290 0.95 -26.19 4.83
CA LEU A 290 1.25 -25.76 6.19
C LEU A 290 1.47 -26.96 7.13
N ASP A 291 0.63 -27.99 7.03
CA ASP A 291 0.72 -29.19 7.85
C ASP A 291 1.99 -29.98 7.52
N ARG A 292 2.31 -30.16 6.23
CA ARG A 292 3.56 -30.79 5.78
C ARG A 292 4.78 -30.01 6.27
N LEU A 293 4.80 -28.69 6.15
CA LEU A 293 5.88 -27.84 6.67
C LEU A 293 6.04 -27.98 8.19
N SER A 294 4.95 -28.11 8.94
CA SER A 294 4.99 -28.25 10.40
C SER A 294 5.65 -29.56 10.85
N LEU A 295 5.51 -30.63 10.05
CA LEU A 295 6.08 -31.95 10.30
C LEU A 295 7.52 -32.05 9.82
N ASP A 296 7.76 -31.71 8.55
CA ASP A 296 9.03 -31.95 7.86
C ASP A 296 10.07 -30.86 8.17
N HIS A 297 9.62 -29.60 8.30
CA HIS A 297 10.49 -28.44 8.50
C HIS A 297 9.97 -27.49 9.61
N PRO A 298 9.83 -27.96 10.87
CA PRO A 298 9.20 -27.21 11.96
C PRO A 298 9.84 -25.84 12.23
N ARG A 299 11.15 -25.69 11.98
CA ARG A 299 11.85 -24.40 12.10
C ARG A 299 11.45 -23.39 11.02
N ILE A 300 11.21 -23.85 9.78
CA ILE A 300 10.74 -22.99 8.69
C ILE A 300 9.27 -22.64 8.94
N TYR A 301 8.45 -23.60 9.35
CA TYR A 301 7.08 -23.34 9.77
C TYR A 301 7.01 -22.30 10.90
N ALA A 302 7.93 -22.33 11.88
CA ALA A 302 7.99 -21.33 12.94
C ALA A 302 8.39 -19.93 12.44
N LEU A 303 9.23 -19.82 11.40
CA LEU A 303 9.56 -18.53 10.77
C LEU A 303 8.39 -17.94 9.98
N LEU A 304 7.53 -18.79 9.41
CA LEU A 304 6.35 -18.37 8.65
C LEU A 304 5.34 -17.69 9.59
N LEU A 305 5.33 -16.35 9.55
CA LEU A 305 4.58 -15.52 10.47
C LEU A 305 3.09 -15.45 10.11
N TYR A 306 2.79 -15.34 8.82
CA TYR A 306 1.44 -15.29 8.30
C TYR A 306 1.37 -15.83 6.87
N VAL A 307 0.15 -16.07 6.41
CA VAL A 307 -0.19 -16.34 5.01
C VAL A 307 -0.97 -15.16 4.47
N GLU A 308 -0.70 -14.78 3.23
CA GLU A 308 -1.27 -13.63 2.55
C GLU A 308 -2.11 -14.06 1.35
N GLN A 309 -3.32 -13.51 1.29
CA GLN A 309 -4.27 -13.55 0.16
C GLN A 309 -4.10 -14.75 -0.80
N PRO A 310 -4.33 -16.00 -0.34
CA PRO A 310 -4.20 -17.13 -1.24
C PRO A 310 -5.37 -17.27 -2.23
N PHE A 311 -6.55 -16.76 -1.84
CA PHE A 311 -7.81 -16.92 -2.56
C PHE A 311 -8.14 -15.72 -3.47
N PRO A 312 -9.01 -15.91 -4.48
CA PRO A 312 -9.46 -14.84 -5.38
C PRO A 312 -9.87 -13.56 -4.65
N TYR A 313 -9.49 -12.42 -5.21
CA TYR A 313 -9.63 -11.15 -4.50
C TYR A 313 -11.08 -10.67 -4.35
N ASP A 314 -11.98 -11.08 -5.26
CA ASP A 314 -13.41 -10.76 -5.17
C ASP A 314 -14.08 -11.66 -4.13
N LEU A 315 -14.11 -11.19 -2.86
CA LEU A 315 -14.73 -11.90 -1.74
C LEU A 315 -16.24 -12.04 -1.89
N GLU A 316 -16.90 -11.10 -2.55
CA GLU A 316 -18.35 -11.12 -2.67
C GLU A 316 -18.80 -12.29 -3.56
N GLN A 317 -18.04 -12.54 -4.64
CA GLN A 317 -18.23 -13.69 -5.52
C GLN A 317 -17.62 -14.98 -4.97
N ASN A 318 -16.52 -14.90 -4.21
CA ASN A 318 -15.76 -16.05 -3.72
C ASN A 318 -15.75 -16.13 -2.19
N ARG A 319 -16.92 -16.43 -1.60
CA ARG A 319 -17.13 -16.55 -0.15
C ARG A 319 -16.61 -17.87 0.42
N ILE A 320 -15.31 -18.09 0.32
CA ILE A 320 -14.63 -19.30 0.81
C ILE A 320 -14.50 -19.21 2.34
N ASP A 321 -14.87 -20.28 3.05
CA ASP A 321 -14.60 -20.42 4.49
C ASP A 321 -13.11 -20.74 4.71
N VAL A 322 -12.39 -19.83 5.34
CA VAL A 322 -10.94 -19.90 5.55
C VAL A 322 -10.54 -20.13 7.00
N HIS A 323 -11.50 -20.45 7.89
CA HIS A 323 -11.23 -20.69 9.32
C HIS A 323 -10.19 -21.81 9.54
N SER A 324 -10.20 -22.82 8.66
CA SER A 324 -9.22 -23.92 8.72
C SER A 324 -7.78 -23.45 8.50
N VAL A 325 -7.58 -22.46 7.62
CA VAL A 325 -6.26 -21.87 7.34
C VAL A 325 -5.86 -20.97 8.50
N SER A 326 -6.77 -20.10 8.95
CA SER A 326 -6.49 -19.13 10.02
C SER A 326 -6.25 -19.78 11.40
N ALA A 327 -6.74 -21.01 11.60
CA ALA A 327 -6.41 -21.86 12.75
C ALA A 327 -4.95 -22.34 12.76
N ARG A 328 -4.27 -22.39 11.61
CA ARG A 328 -2.87 -22.81 11.49
C ARG A 328 -1.92 -21.63 11.55
N LYS A 329 -2.20 -20.58 10.77
CA LYS A 329 -1.40 -19.36 10.70
C LYS A 329 -2.31 -18.15 10.54
N PRO A 330 -1.93 -16.97 11.07
CA PRO A 330 -2.59 -15.72 10.73
C PRO A 330 -2.75 -15.57 9.21
N LEU A 331 -3.92 -15.13 8.77
CA LEU A 331 -4.31 -15.05 7.37
C LEU A 331 -4.76 -13.63 7.04
N PHE A 332 -4.03 -12.99 6.13
CA PHE A 332 -4.16 -11.57 5.83
C PHE A 332 -4.82 -11.33 4.48
N LEU A 333 -5.90 -10.54 4.49
CA LEU A 333 -6.50 -9.97 3.28
C LEU A 333 -5.56 -8.93 2.67
N ASP A 334 -5.36 -8.95 1.36
CA ASP A 334 -4.67 -7.89 0.61
C ASP A 334 -5.53 -7.31 -0.50
N GLU A 335 -5.50 -7.87 -1.72
CA GLU A 335 -6.23 -7.36 -2.90
C GLU A 335 -7.71 -7.14 -2.59
N SER A 336 -8.28 -8.02 -1.77
CA SER A 336 -9.66 -8.00 -1.29
C SER A 336 -10.00 -6.89 -0.31
N ALA A 337 -9.03 -6.31 0.39
CA ALA A 337 -9.26 -5.32 1.44
C ALA A 337 -9.08 -3.90 0.91
N HIS A 338 -9.98 -3.44 0.03
CA HIS A 338 -9.96 -2.06 -0.45
C HIS A 338 -10.86 -1.09 0.33
N ASP A 339 -11.78 -1.61 1.13
CA ASP A 339 -12.55 -0.84 2.12
C ASP A 339 -12.88 -1.68 3.36
N TRP A 340 -13.42 -1.04 4.40
CA TRP A 340 -13.73 -1.69 5.67
C TRP A 340 -14.91 -2.67 5.58
N LYS A 341 -15.82 -2.53 4.60
CA LYS A 341 -16.97 -3.42 4.42
C LYS A 341 -16.48 -4.79 3.94
N LEU A 342 -15.47 -4.82 3.06
CA LEU A 342 -14.80 -6.06 2.65
C LEU A 342 -13.93 -6.65 3.76
N VAL A 343 -13.29 -5.82 4.60
CA VAL A 343 -12.61 -6.30 5.82
C VAL A 343 -13.60 -6.99 6.77
N ARG A 344 -14.81 -6.42 6.93
CA ARG A 344 -15.89 -7.04 7.69
C ARG A 344 -16.30 -8.39 7.11
N LEU A 345 -16.58 -8.44 5.82
CA LEU A 345 -16.94 -9.68 5.12
C LEU A 345 -15.84 -10.75 5.26
N GLY A 346 -14.58 -10.39 5.06
CA GLY A 346 -13.48 -11.34 5.24
C GLY A 346 -13.36 -11.82 6.68
N ARG A 347 -13.59 -10.97 7.68
CA ARG A 347 -13.63 -11.44 9.08
C ARG A 347 -14.72 -12.51 9.30
N GLU A 348 -15.90 -12.34 8.71
CA GLU A 348 -16.98 -13.34 8.76
C GLU A 348 -16.59 -14.68 8.12
N LEU A 349 -15.74 -14.63 7.08
CA LEU A 349 -15.22 -15.81 6.38
C LEU A 349 -14.03 -16.49 7.09
N GLY A 350 -13.51 -15.91 8.17
CA GLY A 350 -12.43 -16.48 8.98
C GLY A 350 -11.06 -15.83 8.80
N TRP A 351 -10.96 -14.74 8.03
CA TRP A 351 -9.74 -13.93 7.94
C TRP A 351 -9.50 -13.18 9.25
N ASN A 352 -8.25 -13.12 9.71
CA ASN A 352 -7.90 -12.52 11.00
C ASN A 352 -6.81 -11.45 10.92
N GLY A 353 -6.36 -11.11 9.72
CA GLY A 353 -5.48 -9.99 9.43
C GLY A 353 -5.89 -9.21 8.19
N VAL A 354 -5.42 -7.98 8.08
CA VAL A 354 -5.62 -7.13 6.89
C VAL A 354 -4.33 -6.39 6.53
N ALA A 355 -4.05 -6.35 5.25
CA ALA A 355 -3.01 -5.52 4.65
C ALA A 355 -3.58 -4.15 4.27
N LEU A 356 -2.97 -3.11 4.82
CA LEU A 356 -3.27 -1.73 4.50
C LEU A 356 -2.27 -1.21 3.47
N LYS A 357 -2.75 -0.42 2.51
CA LYS A 357 -1.92 0.21 1.47
C LYS A 357 -2.35 1.65 1.23
N THR A 358 -1.40 2.58 1.27
CA THR A 358 -1.68 3.98 0.93
C THR A 358 -2.00 4.18 -0.54
N CYS A 359 -1.54 3.28 -1.42
CA CYS A 359 -1.86 3.29 -2.84
C CYS A 359 -3.34 3.03 -3.12
N LYS A 360 -4.13 2.50 -2.17
CA LYS A 360 -5.60 2.40 -2.32
C LYS A 360 -6.28 3.70 -1.90
N THR A 361 -5.83 4.30 -0.80
CA THR A 361 -6.03 5.67 -0.29
C THR A 361 -5.55 5.69 1.17
N GLN A 362 -5.07 6.83 1.65
CA GLN A 362 -4.77 7.04 3.07
C GLN A 362 -6.06 7.01 3.90
N THR A 363 -7.12 7.66 3.41
CA THR A 363 -8.44 7.64 4.07
C THR A 363 -8.97 6.22 4.24
N GLY A 364 -9.00 5.42 3.17
CA GLY A 364 -9.45 4.04 3.23
C GLY A 364 -8.59 3.19 4.16
N ALA A 365 -7.27 3.35 4.11
CA ALA A 365 -6.35 2.63 5.00
C ALA A 365 -6.59 2.96 6.50
N LEU A 366 -6.84 4.23 6.84
CA LEU A 366 -7.12 4.64 8.22
C LEU A 366 -8.47 4.11 8.72
N LEU A 367 -9.52 4.16 7.88
CA LEU A 367 -10.84 3.62 8.22
C LEU A 367 -10.79 2.10 8.43
N SER A 368 -10.12 1.37 7.52
CA SER A 368 -9.89 -0.07 7.67
C SER A 368 -9.03 -0.40 8.89
N CYS A 369 -8.01 0.41 9.22
CA CYS A 369 -7.23 0.28 10.45
C CYS A 369 -8.12 0.37 11.71
N CYS A 370 -8.95 1.41 11.80
CA CYS A 370 -9.85 1.62 12.93
C CYS A 370 -10.83 0.45 13.07
N TRP A 371 -11.43 0.02 11.96
CA TRP A 371 -12.37 -1.08 11.95
C TRP A 371 -11.72 -2.40 12.38
N ALA A 372 -10.60 -2.76 11.76
CA ALA A 372 -9.87 -4.00 12.05
C ALA A 372 -9.43 -4.08 13.52
N LYS A 373 -8.86 -2.99 14.07
CA LYS A 373 -8.44 -2.94 15.47
C LYS A 373 -9.60 -3.03 16.45
N ALA A 374 -10.73 -2.38 16.15
CA ALA A 374 -11.93 -2.48 16.98
C ALA A 374 -12.46 -3.93 17.09
N HIS A 375 -12.15 -4.77 16.10
CA HIS A 375 -12.59 -6.16 16.01
C HIS A 375 -11.47 -7.18 16.19
N GLY A 376 -10.32 -6.76 16.73
CA GLY A 376 -9.21 -7.65 17.12
C GLY A 376 -8.41 -8.25 15.97
N MET A 377 -8.51 -7.69 14.75
CA MET A 377 -7.72 -8.14 13.61
C MET A 377 -6.31 -7.56 13.63
N SER A 378 -5.35 -8.35 13.15
CA SER A 378 -3.96 -7.90 12.98
C SER A 378 -3.80 -7.03 11.72
N LEU A 379 -2.83 -6.14 11.73
CA LEU A 379 -2.54 -5.24 10.61
C LEU A 379 -1.17 -5.51 10.03
N MET A 380 -1.04 -5.42 8.71
CA MET A 380 0.22 -5.38 7.99
C MET A 380 0.18 -4.20 7.02
N VAL A 381 1.29 -3.50 6.81
CA VAL A 381 1.34 -2.44 5.79
C VAL A 381 2.19 -2.91 4.62
N GLN A 382 1.55 -2.99 3.45
CA GLN A 382 2.10 -3.65 2.27
C GLN A 382 2.28 -2.71 1.10
N ASP A 383 3.25 -3.04 0.27
CA ASP A 383 3.77 -2.13 -0.74
C ASP A 383 3.08 -2.35 -2.09
N LEU A 384 3.19 -1.34 -2.95
CA LEU A 384 2.96 -1.46 -4.39
C LEU A 384 4.25 -1.09 -5.14
N THR A 385 5.39 -1.43 -4.52
CA THR A 385 6.74 -1.04 -4.94
C THR A 385 6.89 0.49 -4.97
N ASN A 386 6.48 1.18 -3.91
CA ASN A 386 6.44 2.64 -3.85
C ASN A 386 7.85 3.29 -3.93
N PRO A 387 8.18 4.07 -4.99
CA PRO A 387 9.41 4.85 -5.05
C PRO A 387 9.19 6.27 -4.51
N MET A 388 10.24 7.09 -4.52
CA MET A 388 10.14 8.55 -4.43
C MET A 388 9.27 8.99 -3.24
N LEU A 389 8.36 9.96 -3.42
CA LEU A 389 7.47 10.42 -2.35
C LEU A 389 6.49 9.36 -1.91
N ALA A 390 6.05 8.43 -2.78
CA ALA A 390 5.09 7.39 -2.44
C ALA A 390 5.53 6.51 -1.26
N GLN A 391 6.85 6.33 -1.08
CA GLN A 391 7.43 5.57 0.05
C GLN A 391 7.12 6.23 1.41
N VAL A 392 7.07 7.55 1.50
CA VAL A 392 6.97 8.28 2.78
C VAL A 392 5.62 8.08 3.49
N PRO A 393 4.45 8.36 2.86
CA PRO A 393 3.18 8.13 3.54
C PRO A 393 2.96 6.64 3.85
N HIS A 394 3.49 5.74 3.00
CA HIS A 394 3.46 4.28 3.20
C HIS A 394 4.17 3.85 4.49
N VAL A 395 5.43 4.26 4.70
CA VAL A 395 6.17 3.93 5.93
C VAL A 395 5.62 4.65 7.16
N LEU A 396 5.08 5.86 7.00
CA LEU A 396 4.41 6.57 8.09
C LEU A 396 3.15 5.83 8.52
N LEU A 397 2.35 5.32 7.57
CA LEU A 397 1.19 4.49 7.90
C LEU A 397 1.63 3.29 8.73
N ALA A 398 2.65 2.56 8.29
CA ALA A 398 3.23 1.43 9.02
C ALA A 398 3.65 1.79 10.45
N ALA A 399 4.33 2.92 10.64
CA ALA A 399 4.78 3.38 11.95
C ALA A 399 3.62 3.72 12.90
N HIS A 400 2.51 4.24 12.35
CA HIS A 400 1.39 4.72 13.14
C HIS A 400 0.29 3.69 13.35
N VAL A 401 0.16 2.65 12.51
CA VAL A 401 -0.92 1.66 12.66
C VAL A 401 -0.53 0.45 13.50
N GLY A 402 0.73 0.29 13.91
CA GLY A 402 1.15 -0.88 14.70
C GLY A 402 1.11 -2.18 13.89
N THR A 403 1.62 -2.10 12.67
CA THR A 403 1.82 -3.22 11.74
C THR A 403 2.62 -4.36 12.36
N ILE A 404 2.30 -5.61 11.99
CA ILE A 404 3.04 -6.79 12.43
C ILE A 404 4.40 -6.84 11.71
N MET A 405 5.48 -6.90 12.50
CA MET A 405 6.84 -7.08 11.98
C MET A 405 7.26 -6.10 10.86
N GLY A 406 6.82 -4.85 10.92
CA GLY A 406 7.32 -3.77 10.05
C GLY A 406 6.54 -3.57 8.75
N VAL A 407 7.23 -3.23 7.67
CA VAL A 407 6.63 -2.73 6.42
C VAL A 407 7.26 -3.37 5.19
N GLU A 408 6.46 -3.66 4.17
CA GLU A 408 6.97 -4.09 2.87
C GLU A 408 7.55 -2.91 2.09
N THR A 409 8.70 -3.12 1.44
CA THR A 409 9.35 -2.05 0.65
C THR A 409 10.22 -2.63 -0.48
N ASN A 410 9.72 -2.50 -1.69
CA ASN A 410 10.23 -3.24 -2.85
C ASN A 410 11.02 -2.33 -3.82
N ALA A 411 10.75 -1.02 -3.85
CA ALA A 411 11.36 -0.11 -4.82
C ALA A 411 12.90 -0.12 -4.82
N MET A 412 13.53 -0.31 -3.66
CA MET A 412 14.99 -0.40 -3.53
C MET A 412 15.60 -1.61 -4.26
N GLN A 413 14.79 -2.63 -4.57
CA GLN A 413 15.20 -3.81 -5.32
C GLN A 413 15.03 -3.61 -6.83
N PHE A 414 13.92 -3.02 -7.26
CA PHE A 414 13.51 -2.97 -8.66
C PHE A 414 13.83 -1.65 -9.36
N TYR A 415 13.90 -0.53 -8.65
CA TYR A 415 14.28 0.77 -9.23
C TYR A 415 14.86 1.71 -8.15
N PRO A 416 16.00 1.33 -7.55
CA PRO A 416 16.61 2.10 -6.47
C PRO A 416 16.96 3.54 -6.89
N GLU A 417 17.44 3.73 -8.13
CA GLU A 417 17.83 5.04 -8.65
C GLU A 417 16.64 5.99 -8.86
N ALA A 418 15.41 5.45 -8.98
CA ALA A 418 14.21 6.29 -9.12
C ALA A 418 14.04 7.25 -7.94
N SER A 419 14.55 6.90 -6.75
CA SER A 419 14.45 7.70 -5.53
C SER A 419 15.76 8.41 -5.15
N ALA A 420 16.75 8.47 -6.05
CA ALA A 420 18.08 9.00 -5.72
C ALA A 420 18.06 10.44 -5.14
N PRO A 421 17.24 11.40 -5.64
CA PRO A 421 17.09 12.71 -5.01
C PRO A 421 16.56 12.65 -3.57
N GLU A 422 15.46 11.92 -3.33
CA GLU A 422 14.86 11.77 -2.01
C GLU A 422 15.80 11.04 -1.04
N ALA A 423 16.57 10.06 -1.53
CA ALA A 423 17.55 9.31 -0.76
C ALA A 423 18.72 10.16 -0.24
N ARG A 424 19.02 11.31 -0.86
CA ARG A 424 20.03 12.25 -0.31
C ARG A 424 19.53 12.95 0.96
N VAL A 425 18.22 13.20 1.05
CA VAL A 425 17.58 13.86 2.20
C VAL A 425 17.18 12.83 3.27
N HIS A 426 16.72 11.65 2.82
CA HIS A 426 16.16 10.59 3.66
C HIS A 426 16.84 9.24 3.42
N PRO A 427 18.16 9.10 3.63
CA PRO A 427 18.90 7.89 3.25
C PRO A 427 18.35 6.60 3.90
N GLY A 428 17.86 6.70 5.14
CA GLY A 428 17.27 5.59 5.88
C GLY A 428 15.94 5.07 5.33
N LEU A 429 15.23 5.87 4.53
CA LEU A 429 13.94 5.49 3.93
C LEU A 429 14.09 4.73 2.62
N TYR A 430 15.21 4.90 1.92
CA TYR A 430 15.46 4.37 0.58
C TYR A 430 16.61 3.37 0.53
N ARG A 431 17.19 3.04 1.69
CA ARG A 431 18.17 1.96 1.82
C ARG A 431 17.98 1.25 3.15
N ARG A 432 17.70 -0.05 3.08
CA ARG A 432 17.69 -0.94 4.24
C ARG A 432 19.09 -1.07 4.83
N GLN A 433 19.20 -0.93 6.14
CA GLN A 433 20.44 -1.18 6.88
C GLN A 433 20.13 -2.09 8.06
N GLY A 434 20.72 -3.29 8.08
CA GLY A 434 20.39 -4.27 9.12
C GLY A 434 18.93 -4.74 9.07
N GLY A 435 18.33 -4.74 7.88
CA GLY A 435 16.96 -5.18 7.64
C GLY A 435 15.89 -4.22 8.15
N VAL A 436 16.23 -2.95 8.44
CA VAL A 436 15.28 -1.92 8.85
C VAL A 436 15.32 -0.70 7.95
N LEU A 437 14.20 0.02 7.90
CA LEU A 437 14.10 1.40 7.44
C LEU A 437 14.22 2.37 8.63
N ASP A 438 14.81 3.54 8.40
CA ASP A 438 14.92 4.62 9.38
C ASP A 438 14.16 5.86 8.89
N LEU A 439 13.15 6.24 9.67
CA LEU A 439 12.22 7.34 9.43
C LEU A 439 12.69 8.63 10.10
N GLY A 440 13.79 8.63 10.86
CA GLY A 440 14.23 9.76 11.69
C GLY A 440 14.61 11.03 10.93
N SER A 441 14.74 10.95 9.60
CA SER A 441 14.96 12.10 8.72
C SER A 441 13.66 12.83 8.30
N LEU A 442 12.49 12.23 8.54
CA LEU A 442 11.19 12.85 8.34
C LEU A 442 10.91 13.83 9.47
N SER A 443 10.53 15.06 9.14
CA SER A 443 10.27 16.10 10.13
C SER A 443 9.44 17.24 9.55
N GLY A 444 8.75 17.97 10.40
CA GLY A 444 7.92 19.12 10.00
C GLY A 444 6.44 18.76 9.85
N SER A 445 5.75 19.56 9.05
CA SER A 445 4.30 19.46 8.81
C SER A 445 3.94 18.46 7.71
N GLY A 446 2.66 18.13 7.60
CA GLY A 446 2.15 17.19 6.60
C GLY A 446 2.70 15.79 6.85
N PHE A 447 3.26 15.17 5.81
CA PHE A 447 4.04 13.94 5.91
C PHE A 447 5.53 14.16 6.22
N GLY A 448 5.99 15.42 6.34
CA GLY A 448 7.38 15.71 6.69
C GLY A 448 8.38 15.43 5.57
N TYR A 449 7.95 15.57 4.31
CA TYR A 449 8.74 15.29 3.11
C TYR A 449 10.01 16.11 2.92
N ARG A 450 10.14 17.27 3.59
CA ARG A 450 11.28 18.22 3.40
C ARG A 450 11.55 18.55 1.92
N LEU A 451 10.49 18.69 1.12
CA LEU A 451 10.57 18.90 -0.34
C LEU A 451 11.54 20.00 -0.80
N PRO A 452 11.67 21.16 -0.13
CA PRO A 452 12.64 22.18 -0.55
C PRO A 452 14.11 21.71 -0.54
N GLU A 453 14.41 20.61 0.14
CA GLU A 453 15.74 20.01 0.22
C GLU A 453 15.96 18.90 -0.82
N VAL A 454 14.88 18.42 -1.46
CA VAL A 454 14.93 17.34 -2.46
C VAL A 454 15.20 17.95 -3.84
N ASP A 455 16.41 17.74 -4.36
CA ASP A 455 16.82 18.21 -5.69
C ASP A 455 16.28 17.30 -6.81
N ARG A 456 14.95 17.25 -6.95
CA ARG A 456 14.26 16.53 -8.04
C ARG A 456 13.83 17.50 -9.13
N VAL A 457 14.33 17.26 -10.34
CA VAL A 457 13.83 17.91 -11.55
C VAL A 457 12.50 17.28 -11.93
N MET A 458 11.42 18.05 -11.85
CA MET A 458 10.09 17.63 -12.29
C MET A 458 9.91 17.85 -13.80
N PRO A 459 9.22 16.95 -14.51
CA PRO A 459 8.78 17.23 -15.88
C PRO A 459 7.77 18.38 -15.89
N PRO A 460 7.45 18.94 -17.08
CA PRO A 460 6.31 19.85 -17.21
C PRO A 460 5.03 19.22 -16.65
N PRO A 461 4.14 20.01 -16.03
CA PRO A 461 2.86 19.50 -15.58
C PRO A 461 2.04 19.03 -16.79
N VAL A 462 1.37 17.89 -16.63
CA VAL A 462 0.44 17.33 -17.61
C VAL A 462 -0.85 18.16 -17.62
N LEU A 463 -1.31 18.51 -16.42
CA LEU A 463 -2.52 19.29 -16.20
C LEU A 463 -2.32 20.18 -14.97
N SER A 464 -2.85 21.40 -15.05
CA SER A 464 -2.96 22.34 -13.91
C SER A 464 -4.36 22.94 -13.93
N VAL A 465 -5.07 22.82 -12.82
CA VAL A 465 -6.42 23.36 -12.63
C VAL A 465 -6.49 24.15 -11.34
N GLY A 466 -7.33 25.19 -11.30
CA GLY A 466 -7.54 26.02 -10.11
C GLY A 466 -6.42 27.03 -9.80
N GLU A 467 -6.37 27.51 -8.55
CA GLU A 467 -5.44 28.52 -8.02
C GLU A 467 -4.05 27.98 -7.58
#